data_AF-A0A4Y2QZ27-F1
#
_entry.id   AF-A0A4Y2QZ27-F1
#
_cell.length_a   1.000
_cell.length_b   1.000
_cell.length_c   1.000
_cell.angle_alpha   90.00
_cell.angle_beta   90.00
_cell.angle_gamma   90.00
#
_symmetry.space_group_name_H-M   'P 1'
#
loop_
_entity.id
_entity.type
_entity.pdbx_description
1 polymer ?
#
loop_
_entity_poly.entity_id
_entity_poly.type
_entity_poly.pdbx_seq_one_letter_code
_entity_poly.pdbx_strand_id
1 'polypeptide(L)'
;MAIADLVTWVRQSFGISKASTRLYIKRCGYAFLKARRKPFLTSSNKCRRVMWAKSHLSWTPSHWKKVLWTDEPIFEVSYGNIIRKVIRKKDEANDSPC
;
A
#
# COMPACT_ATOMS: atom_id res chain seq x y z
N MET A 1 -0.24 -14.04 2.10
CA MET A 1 0.78 -15.09 1.92
C MET A 1 2.15 -14.46 2.14
N ALA A 2 2.89 -14.88 3.17
CA ALA A 2 4.21 -14.32 3.42
C ALA A 2 5.19 -14.82 2.35
N ILE A 3 6.21 -14.02 2.03
CA ILE A 3 7.25 -14.35 1.02
C ILE A 3 7.95 -15.68 1.37
N ALA A 4 8.13 -15.94 2.66
CA ALA A 4 8.69 -17.18 3.16
C ALA A 4 7.81 -18.38 2.79
N ASP A 5 6.49 -18.24 2.85
CA ASP A 5 5.53 -19.32 2.55
C ASP A 5 5.60 -19.70 1.07
N LEU A 6 5.61 -18.71 0.17
CA LEU A 6 5.70 -18.95 -1.28
C LEU A 6 7.01 -19.63 -1.66
N VAL A 7 8.13 -19.16 -1.12
CA VAL A 7 9.46 -19.75 -1.38
C VAL A 7 9.56 -21.16 -0.80
N THR A 8 8.91 -21.43 0.33
CA THR A 8 8.91 -22.75 0.98
C THR A 8 8.01 -23.73 0.22
N TRP A 9 6.82 -23.29 -0.22
CA TRP A 9 5.93 -24.08 -1.06
C TRP A 9 6.59 -24.45 -2.40
N VAL A 10 7.19 -23.49 -3.10
CA VAL A 10 7.88 -23.76 -4.38
C VAL A 10 9.02 -24.78 -4.22
N ARG A 11 9.75 -24.71 -3.11
CA ARG A 11 10.80 -25.69 -2.79
C ARG A 11 10.23 -27.08 -2.52
N GLN A 12 9.15 -27.18 -1.75
CA GLN A 12 8.51 -28.45 -1.41
C GLN A 12 7.81 -29.12 -2.61
N SER A 13 7.15 -28.32 -3.45
CA SER A 13 6.37 -28.84 -4.58
C SER A 13 7.20 -29.13 -5.83
N PHE A 14 8.26 -28.33 -6.09
CA PHE A 14 9.01 -28.40 -7.34
C PHE A 14 10.52 -28.64 -7.16
N GLY A 15 11.02 -28.75 -5.93
CA GLY A 15 12.45 -28.93 -5.66
C GLY A 15 13.33 -27.72 -6.04
N ILE A 16 12.71 -26.56 -6.32
CA ILE A 16 13.42 -25.38 -6.82
C ILE A 16 14.14 -24.65 -5.68
N SER A 17 15.36 -24.17 -5.95
CA SER A 17 16.13 -23.37 -5.00
C SER A 17 15.50 -22.00 -4.74
N LYS A 18 15.69 -21.46 -3.52
CA LYS A 18 15.20 -20.11 -3.16
C LYS A 18 15.73 -19.03 -4.12
N ALA A 19 16.96 -19.18 -4.61
CA ALA A 19 17.58 -18.25 -5.53
C ALA A 19 16.90 -18.28 -6.91
N SER A 20 16.63 -19.48 -7.42
CA SER A 20 15.93 -19.70 -8.69
C SER A 20 14.51 -19.12 -8.65
N THR A 21 13.77 -19.31 -7.54
CA THR A 21 12.44 -18.70 -7.36
C THR A 21 12.51 -17.17 -7.38
N ARG A 22 13.49 -16.56 -6.70
CA ARG A 22 13.67 -15.10 -6.69
C ARG A 22 14.03 -14.54 -8.07
N LEU A 23 14.92 -15.22 -8.80
CA LEU A 23 15.30 -14.85 -10.15
C LEU A 23 14.11 -14.93 -11.10
N TYR A 24 13.30 -15.99 -11.00
CA TYR A 24 12.10 -16.16 -11.80
C TYR A 24 11.06 -15.05 -11.53
N ILE A 25 10.76 -14.76 -10.26
CA ILE A 25 9.86 -13.66 -9.88
C ILE A 25 10.33 -12.33 -10.48
N LYS A 26 11.64 -12.05 -10.39
CA LYS A 26 12.24 -10.86 -10.99
C LYS A 26 12.13 -10.86 -12.52
N ARG A 27 12.36 -11.99 -13.18
CA ARG A 27 12.21 -12.17 -14.63
C ARG A 27 10.78 -11.93 -15.09
N CYS A 28 9.80 -12.29 -14.28
CA CYS A 28 8.38 -12.00 -14.51
C CYS A 28 7.98 -10.54 -14.22
N GLY A 29 8.93 -9.68 -13.84
CA GLY A 29 8.70 -8.25 -13.58
C GLY A 29 8.19 -7.92 -12.17
N TYR A 30 8.12 -8.90 -11.27
CA TYR A 30 7.66 -8.70 -9.91
C TYR A 30 8.82 -8.35 -8.96
N ALA A 31 8.51 -7.56 -7.94
CA ALA A 31 9.45 -7.20 -6.89
C ALA A 31 8.81 -7.35 -5.51
N PHE A 32 9.66 -7.55 -4.51
CA PHE A 32 9.26 -7.55 -3.11
C PHE A 32 9.28 -6.12 -2.58
N LEU A 33 8.10 -5.49 -2.49
CA LEU A 33 7.96 -4.08 -2.13
C LEU A 33 7.30 -3.92 -0.76
N LYS A 34 7.57 -2.79 -0.09
CA LYS A 34 6.86 -2.41 1.14
C LYS A 34 5.38 -2.20 0.81
N ALA A 35 4.51 -2.84 1.58
CA ALA A 35 3.06 -2.64 1.49
C ALA A 35 2.74 -1.18 1.86
N ARG A 36 1.95 -0.49 1.02
CA ARG A 36 1.42 0.82 1.36
C ARG A 36 0.27 0.63 2.36
N ARG A 37 0.34 1.32 3.50
CA ARG A 37 -0.80 1.40 4.42
C ARG A 37 -1.80 2.38 3.82
N LYS A 38 -3.00 1.90 3.50
CA LYS A 38 -4.10 2.72 3.00
C LYS A 38 -5.32 2.46 3.86
N PRO A 39 -6.05 3.50 4.30
CA PRO A 39 -7.35 3.27 4.92
C PRO A 39 -8.28 2.62 3.89
N PHE A 40 -9.11 1.70 4.35
CA PHE A 40 -10.17 1.15 3.52
C PHE A 40 -11.19 2.26 3.20
N LEU A 41 -11.55 2.40 1.93
CA LEU A 41 -12.51 3.39 1.47
C LEU A 41 -13.73 2.70 0.88
N THR A 42 -14.87 2.86 1.53
CA THR A 42 -16.17 2.48 0.98
C THR A 42 -16.49 3.32 -0.26
N SER A 43 -17.36 2.82 -1.13
CA SER A 43 -17.81 3.56 -2.33
C SER A 43 -18.42 4.92 -1.97
N SER A 44 -19.18 4.98 -0.86
CA SER A 44 -19.72 6.24 -0.33
C SER A 44 -18.63 7.21 0.11
N ASN A 45 -17.60 6.73 0.83
CA ASN A 45 -16.47 7.57 1.25
C ASN A 45 -15.70 8.11 0.04
N LYS A 46 -15.50 7.29 -1.01
CA LYS A 46 -14.86 7.73 -2.26
C LYS A 46 -15.66 8.87 -2.91
N CYS A 47 -16.98 8.70 -3.04
CA CYS A 47 -17.86 9.71 -3.63
C CYS A 47 -17.80 11.03 -2.85
N ARG A 48 -17.96 10.99 -1.52
CA ARG A 48 -17.90 12.19 -0.67
C ARG A 48 -16.57 12.93 -0.79
N ARG A 49 -15.45 12.20 -0.82
CA ARG A 49 -14.12 12.80 -1.00
C ARG A 49 -13.96 13.47 -2.36
N VAL A 50 -14.45 12.86 -3.44
CA VAL A 50 -14.41 13.46 -4.78
C VAL A 50 -15.28 14.71 -4.86
N MET A 51 -16.49 14.67 -4.31
CA MET A 51 -17.37 15.85 -4.27
C MET A 51 -16.73 16.99 -3.49
N TRP A 52 -16.18 16.71 -2.31
CA TRP A 52 -15.50 17.71 -1.49
C TRP A 52 -14.28 18.32 -2.20
N ALA A 53 -13.45 17.49 -2.85
CA ALA A 53 -12.30 17.98 -3.61
C ALA A 53 -12.71 18.85 -4.79
N LYS A 54 -13.79 18.49 -5.51
CA LYS A 54 -14.32 19.30 -6.61
C LYS A 54 -14.87 20.64 -6.13
N SER A 55 -15.60 20.67 -5.02
CA SER A 55 -16.18 21.92 -4.50
C SER A 55 -15.14 22.90 -3.98
N HIS A 56 -13.96 22.42 -3.57
CA HIS A 56 -12.86 23.24 -3.08
C HIS A 56 -11.74 23.43 -4.12
N LEU A 57 -11.93 23.00 -5.37
CA LEU A 57 -10.91 23.06 -6.42
C LEU A 57 -10.50 24.49 -6.75
N SER A 58 -11.44 25.44 -6.70
CA SER A 58 -11.22 26.86 -6.97
C SER A 58 -10.78 27.67 -5.75
N TRP A 59 -10.56 27.02 -4.60
CA TRP A 59 -10.17 27.74 -3.39
C TRP A 59 -8.76 28.30 -3.49
N THR A 60 -8.65 29.61 -3.25
CA THR A 60 -7.39 30.32 -3.16
C THR A 60 -6.73 30.10 -1.78
N PRO A 61 -5.43 30.39 -1.64
CA PRO A 61 -4.75 30.34 -0.35
C PRO A 61 -5.41 31.19 0.75
N SER A 62 -6.08 32.29 0.40
CA SER A 62 -6.79 33.12 1.38
C SER A 62 -8.06 32.45 1.94
N HIS A 63 -8.73 31.59 1.16
CA HIS A 63 -9.84 30.77 1.66
C HIS A 63 -9.32 29.70 2.62
N TRP A 64 -8.22 29.02 2.28
CA TRP A 64 -7.62 28.00 3.16
C TRP A 64 -7.14 28.57 4.50
N LYS A 65 -6.63 29.81 4.52
CA LYS A 65 -6.21 30.49 5.76
C LYS A 65 -7.34 30.73 6.76
N LYS A 66 -8.60 30.72 6.31
CA LYS A 66 -9.77 30.89 7.19
C LYS A 66 -10.21 29.57 7.84
N VAL A 67 -9.65 28.44 7.44
CA VAL A 67 -10.03 27.12 7.98
C VAL A 67 -9.19 26.81 9.21
N LEU A 68 -9.86 26.59 10.34
CA LEU A 68 -9.26 26.04 11.55
C LEU A 68 -9.36 24.51 11.51
N TRP A 69 -8.22 23.83 11.41
CA TRP A 69 -8.15 22.37 11.43
C TRP A 69 -7.96 21.88 12.87
N THR A 70 -8.68 20.82 13.24
CA THR A 70 -8.53 20.15 14.54
C THR A 70 -8.42 18.64 14.29
N ASP A 71 -7.55 17.98 15.04
CA ASP A 71 -7.36 16.52 15.02
C ASP A 71 -6.72 16.07 16.35
N GLU A 72 -6.91 14.81 16.71
CA GLU A 72 -6.35 14.20 17.92
C GLU A 72 -5.32 13.12 17.53
N PRO A 73 -4.00 13.38 17.65
CA PRO A 73 -2.99 12.39 17.36
C PRO A 73 -2.72 11.45 18.54
N ILE A 74 -2.49 10.18 18.24
CA ILE A 74 -2.04 9.17 19.21
C ILE A 74 -0.51 9.05 19.12
N PHE A 75 0.19 9.19 20.25
CA PHE A 75 1.64 9.03 20.34
C PHE A 75 2.00 7.69 20.99
N GLU A 76 2.25 6.67 20.16
CA GLU A 76 2.66 5.34 20.61
C GLU A 76 4.18 5.16 20.53
N VAL A 77 4.81 4.70 21.62
CA VAL A 77 6.20 4.25 21.63
C VAL A 77 6.21 2.76 21.26
N SER A 78 6.47 2.45 19.99
CA SER A 78 6.56 1.06 19.51
C SER A 78 8.02 0.63 19.27
N TYR A 79 8.40 -0.54 19.78
CA TYR A 79 9.66 -1.22 19.46
C TYR A 79 9.46 -2.11 18.23
N GLY A 80 10.06 -1.73 17.11
CA GLY A 80 10.21 -2.60 15.94
C GLY A 80 9.24 -2.31 14.80
N ASN A 81 9.80 -2.15 13.60
CA ASN A 81 9.03 -1.98 12.37
C ASN A 81 8.63 -3.34 11.79
N ILE A 82 7.39 -3.79 12.04
CA ILE A 82 6.80 -4.92 11.29
C ILE A 82 6.42 -4.43 9.88
N ILE A 83 7.43 -4.26 9.04
CA ILE A 83 7.24 -3.88 7.63
C ILE A 83 6.67 -5.09 6.89
N ARG A 84 5.38 -5.06 6.58
CA ARG A 84 4.77 -6.03 5.67
C ARG A 84 5.31 -5.81 4.25
N LYS A 85 5.83 -6.86 3.64
CA LYS A 85 6.26 -6.88 2.23
C LYS A 85 5.22 -7.59 1.38
N VAL A 86 5.00 -7.11 0.16
CA VAL A 86 4.09 -7.67 -0.85
C VAL A 86 4.86 -7.91 -2.14
N ILE A 87 4.42 -8.91 -2.91
CA ILE A 87 4.92 -9.16 -4.28
C ILE A 87 3.99 -8.41 -5.23
N ARG A 88 4.53 -7.48 -6.02
CA ARG A 88 3.78 -6.73 -7.06
C ARG A 88 4.75 -6.13 -8.07
N LYS A 89 4.23 -5.70 -9.23
CA LYS A 89 5.02 -4.88 -10.16
C LYS A 89 5.14 -3.45 -9.63
N LYS A 90 6.06 -2.67 -10.22
CA LYS A 90 6.40 -1.31 -9.75
C LYS A 90 5.17 -0.38 -9.70
N ASP A 91 4.32 -0.44 -10.72
CA ASP A 91 3.23 0.52 -10.94
C ASP A 91 1.90 0.09 -10.31
N GLU A 92 1.79 -1.15 -9.85
CA GLU A 92 0.59 -1.73 -9.21
C GLU A 92 0.41 -1.29 -7.74
N ALA A 93 1.04 -0.18 -7.33
CA ALA A 93 0.96 0.31 -5.96
C ALA A 93 -0.43 0.84 -5.59
N ASN A 94 -1.14 1.30 -6.61
CA ASN A 94 -2.43 1.98 -6.48
C ASN A 94 -3.62 1.16 -6.92
N ASP A 95 -3.36 -0.01 -7.49
CA ASP A 95 -4.40 -0.94 -7.86
C ASP A 95 -5.11 -1.41 -6.59
N SER A 96 -6.43 -1.55 -6.71
CA SER A 96 -7.21 -2.12 -5.63
C SER A 96 -6.70 -3.54 -5.40
N PRO A 97 -6.45 -3.98 -4.15
CA PRO A 97 -6.15 -5.38 -3.92
C PRO A 97 -7.32 -6.19 -4.49
N CYS A 98 -7.01 -7.11 -5.39
CA CYS A 98 -7.95 -8.16 -5.77
C CYS A 98 -8.36 -8.98 -4.55
#